data_AF-A0A8J5RYX0-F1
#
_entry.id   AF-A0A8J5RYX0-F1
#
_cell.length_a   1.000
_cell.length_b   1.000
_cell.length_c   1.000
_cell.angle_alpha   90.00
_cell.angle_beta   90.00
_cell.angle_gamma   90.00
#
_symmetry.space_group_name_H-M   'P 1'
#
loop_
_entity.id
_entity.type
_entity.pdbx_description
1 polymer ?
#
loop_
_entity_poly.entity_id
_entity_poly.type
_entity_poly.pdbx_seq_one_letter_code
_entity_poly.pdbx_strand_id
1 'polypeptide(L)'
;MCEATNEEEILEVFEQMCSPSYLGWIHTHPTQDCFMSSVDLHNHYSYQKDLPEAFAIVMAPSKGEQNTFHLTVPDGMGDIGGCEARGFHPHATETYEECSHLQWRSALSLHVVDLREL
;
A
#
# COMPACT_ATOMS: atom_id res chain seq x y z
N MET A 1 -14.42 4.17 6.15
CA MET A 1 -13.93 2.91 5.62
C MET A 1 -13.88 3.10 4.12
N CYS A 2 -12.69 3.12 3.52
CA CYS A 2 -12.57 3.04 2.07
C CYS A 2 -12.64 1.54 1.77
N GLU A 3 -13.70 1.12 1.09
CA GLU A 3 -13.85 -0.27 0.65
C GLU A 3 -13.39 -0.35 -0.79
N ALA A 4 -12.60 -1.38 -1.11
CA ALA A 4 -12.32 -1.71 -2.49
C ALA A 4 -13.61 -2.24 -3.12
N THR A 5 -13.92 -1.77 -4.32
CA THR A 5 -15.08 -2.21 -5.11
C THR A 5 -14.58 -3.10 -6.24
N ASN A 6 -15.38 -4.09 -6.64
CA ASN A 6 -15.11 -4.95 -7.80
C ASN A 6 -13.77 -5.70 -7.72
N GLU A 7 -13.41 -6.19 -6.52
CA GLU A 7 -12.16 -6.95 -6.32
C GLU A 7 -12.08 -8.23 -7.16
N GLU A 8 -13.24 -8.78 -7.58
CA GLU A 8 -13.32 -9.95 -8.46
C GLU A 8 -12.65 -9.70 -9.82
N GLU A 9 -12.80 -8.51 -10.40
CA GLU A 9 -12.17 -8.15 -11.68
C GLU A 9 -10.65 -8.09 -11.57
N ILE A 10 -10.16 -7.69 -10.39
CA ILE A 10 -8.72 -7.66 -10.11
C ILE A 10 -8.17 -9.09 -10.15
N LEU A 11 -8.86 -10.05 -9.52
CA LEU A 11 -8.48 -11.47 -9.54
C LEU A 11 -8.41 -12.03 -10.97
N GLU A 12 -9.37 -11.70 -11.83
CA GLU A 12 -9.35 -12.11 -13.24
C GLU A 12 -8.10 -11.61 -13.99
N VAL A 13 -7.66 -10.38 -13.72
CA VAL A 13 -6.42 -9.84 -14.30
C VAL A 13 -5.20 -10.61 -13.81
N PHE A 14 -5.11 -10.98 -12.53
CA PHE A 14 -4.00 -11.78 -12.01
C PHE A 14 -3.90 -13.15 -12.70
N GLU A 15 -5.04 -13.81 -12.90
CA GLU A 15 -5.11 -15.08 -13.61
C GLU A 15 -4.67 -14.94 -15.07
N GLN A 16 -5.20 -13.94 -15.79
CA GLN A 16 -4.83 -13.67 -17.19
C GLN A 16 -3.35 -13.35 -17.36
N MET A 17 -2.76 -12.62 -16.40
CA MET A 17 -1.36 -12.22 -16.43
C MET A 17 -0.41 -13.30 -15.89
N CYS A 18 -0.93 -14.44 -15.41
CA CYS A 18 -0.17 -15.50 -14.75
C CYS A 18 0.72 -14.97 -13.61
N SER A 19 0.23 -13.97 -12.88
CA SER A 19 0.96 -13.37 -11.75
C SER A 19 0.61 -14.11 -10.45
N PRO A 20 1.61 -14.54 -9.65
CA PRO A 20 1.39 -15.43 -8.51
C PRO A 20 0.71 -14.75 -7.31
N SER A 21 0.83 -13.43 -7.16
CA SER A 21 0.23 -12.68 -6.05
C SER A 21 0.28 -11.16 -6.28
N TYR A 22 -0.44 -10.44 -5.43
CA TYR A 22 -0.26 -9.00 -5.19
C TYR A 22 1.07 -8.79 -4.45
N LEU A 23 1.88 -7.82 -4.86
CA LEU A 23 3.13 -7.46 -4.18
C LEU A 23 3.01 -6.21 -3.31
N GLY A 24 1.95 -5.44 -3.50
CA GLY A 24 1.80 -4.12 -2.90
C GLY A 24 0.81 -3.27 -3.67
N TRP A 25 0.74 -2.01 -3.29
CA TRP A 25 -0.19 -1.04 -3.87
C TRP A 25 0.46 0.34 -3.95
N ILE A 26 -0.11 1.21 -4.79
CA ILE A 26 0.37 2.57 -5.01
C ILE A 26 -0.80 3.56 -4.96
N HIS A 27 -0.61 4.68 -4.27
CA HIS A 27 -1.59 5.77 -4.26
C HIS A 27 -0.90 7.13 -4.30
N THR A 28 -1.72 8.17 -4.46
CA THR A 28 -1.26 9.55 -4.56
C THR A 28 -1.74 10.36 -3.37
N HIS A 29 -0.88 11.25 -2.89
CA HIS A 29 -1.16 12.37 -1.99
C HIS A 29 -1.08 13.66 -2.80
N PRO A 30 -2.18 14.14 -3.42
CA PRO A 30 -2.10 15.24 -4.38
C PRO A 30 -1.49 16.51 -3.77
N THR A 31 -1.82 16.81 -2.51
CA THR A 31 -1.38 18.04 -1.81
C THR A 31 -0.64 17.77 -0.50
N GLN A 32 -0.79 16.58 0.07
CA GLN A 32 -0.19 16.16 1.33
C GLN A 32 1.27 15.75 1.15
N ASP A 33 2.00 15.66 2.27
CA ASP A 33 3.38 15.18 2.28
C ASP A 33 3.45 13.66 2.01
N CYS A 34 4.65 13.14 1.75
CA CYS A 34 4.87 11.73 1.48
C CYS A 34 4.98 10.93 2.80
N PHE A 35 3.85 10.37 3.27
CA PHE A 35 3.76 9.61 4.52
C PHE A 35 2.61 8.59 4.46
N MET A 36 2.57 7.65 5.39
CA MET A 36 1.42 6.73 5.54
C MET A 36 0.38 7.33 6.48
N SER A 37 -0.81 7.61 5.96
CA SER A 37 -1.94 8.05 6.79
C SER A 37 -2.52 6.90 7.60
N SER A 38 -3.34 7.20 8.61
CA SER A 38 -4.07 6.20 9.39
C SER A 38 -4.85 5.21 8.50
N VAL A 39 -5.47 5.71 7.43
CA VAL A 39 -6.21 4.87 6.48
C VAL A 39 -5.25 3.97 5.70
N ASP A 40 -4.09 4.50 5.30
CA ASP A 40 -3.08 3.74 4.57
C ASP A 40 -2.48 2.63 5.42
N LEU A 41 -2.22 2.88 6.72
CA LEU A 41 -1.71 1.88 7.66
C LEU A 41 -2.70 0.71 7.83
N HIS A 42 -3.97 1.03 8.05
CA HIS A 42 -5.04 0.03 8.19
C HIS A 42 -5.27 -0.74 6.89
N ASN A 43 -5.20 -0.07 5.74
CA ASN A 43 -5.30 -0.74 4.44
C ASN A 43 -4.10 -1.66 4.20
N HIS A 44 -2.88 -1.20 4.50
CA HIS A 44 -1.66 -1.96 4.23
C HIS A 44 -1.51 -3.19 5.14
N TYR A 45 -2.10 -3.17 6.34
CA TYR A 45 -2.04 -4.29 7.28
C TYR A 45 -2.54 -5.62 6.68
N SER A 46 -3.63 -5.62 5.91
CA SER A 46 -4.12 -6.87 5.28
C SER A 46 -3.10 -7.42 4.28
N TYR A 47 -2.54 -6.57 3.42
CA TYR A 47 -1.51 -6.94 2.45
C TYR A 47 -0.27 -7.53 3.14
N GLN A 48 0.24 -6.85 4.17
CA GLN A 48 1.47 -7.30 4.84
C GLN A 48 1.26 -8.51 5.75
N LYS A 49 0.03 -8.72 6.24
CA LYS A 49 -0.35 -9.93 6.97
C LYS A 49 -0.35 -11.16 6.07
N ASP A 50 -0.81 -11.01 4.83
CA ASP A 50 -0.89 -12.11 3.86
C ASP A 50 0.45 -12.33 3.14
N LEU A 51 1.23 -11.27 2.91
CA LEU A 51 2.57 -11.29 2.32
C LEU A 51 3.52 -10.39 3.12
N PRO A 52 4.45 -10.95 3.92
CA PRO A 52 5.37 -10.16 4.75
C PRO A 52 6.20 -9.12 3.98
N GLU A 53 6.49 -9.38 2.70
CA GLU A 53 7.25 -8.49 1.82
C GLU A 53 6.40 -7.39 1.16
N ALA A 54 5.09 -7.34 1.41
CA ALA A 54 4.21 -6.35 0.80
C ALA A 54 4.66 -4.91 1.10
N PHE A 55 4.47 -4.02 0.14
CA PHE A 55 4.82 -2.60 0.28
C PHE A 55 3.73 -1.66 -0.23
N ALA A 56 3.73 -0.43 0.27
CA ALA A 56 2.89 0.67 -0.21
C ALA A 56 3.77 1.76 -0.83
N ILE A 57 3.44 2.21 -2.05
CA ILE A 57 4.10 3.37 -2.68
C ILE A 57 3.22 4.60 -2.49
N VAL A 58 3.78 5.65 -1.88
CA VAL A 58 3.12 6.95 -1.75
C VAL A 58 3.74 7.93 -2.73
N MET A 59 2.93 8.47 -3.62
CA MET A 59 3.35 9.49 -4.59
C MET A 59 2.82 10.87 -4.14
N ALA A 60 3.70 11.80 -3.78
CA ALA A 60 3.34 13.16 -3.36
C ALA A 60 3.76 14.19 -4.42
N PRO A 61 3.01 14.34 -5.55
CA PRO A 61 3.45 15.12 -6.70
C PRO A 61 3.64 16.61 -6.41
N SER A 62 2.85 17.22 -5.52
CA SER A 62 3.01 18.63 -5.15
C SER A 62 4.31 18.91 -4.38
N LYS A 63 4.92 17.88 -3.78
CA LYS A 63 6.19 17.95 -3.06
C LYS A 63 7.38 17.47 -3.90
N GLY A 64 7.10 16.80 -5.03
CA GLY A 64 8.13 16.13 -5.82
C GLY A 64 8.74 14.92 -5.10
N GLU A 65 7.99 14.31 -4.18
CA GLU A 65 8.44 13.21 -3.34
C GLU A 65 7.72 11.91 -3.72
N GLN A 66 8.45 10.81 -3.58
CA GLN A 66 7.91 9.45 -3.67
C GLN A 66 8.66 8.58 -2.67
N ASN A 67 7.95 7.69 -2.01
CA ASN A 67 8.57 6.78 -1.05
C ASN A 67 7.81 5.45 -0.97
N THR A 68 8.49 4.42 -0.48
CA THR A 68 7.98 3.06 -0.31
C THR A 68 7.97 2.71 1.17
N PHE A 69 6.84 2.26 1.69
CA PHE A 69 6.65 2.00 3.12
C PHE A 69 6.14 0.59 3.39
N HIS A 70 6.48 0.08 4.59
CA HIS A 70 5.88 -1.11 5.20
C HIS A 70 5.66 -0.87 6.70
N LEU A 71 4.74 -1.63 7.31
CA LEU A 71 4.55 -1.62 8.76
C LEU A 71 5.76 -2.25 9.45
N THR A 72 6.16 -1.67 10.57
CA THR A 72 7.25 -2.25 11.37
C THR A 72 6.82 -3.59 11.98
N VAL A 73 7.78 -4.52 12.09
CA VAL A 73 7.53 -5.87 12.62
C VAL A 73 8.41 -6.10 13.87
N PRO A 74 7.85 -6.55 15.00
CA PRO A 74 6.45 -6.94 15.22
C PRO A 74 5.52 -5.77 15.59
N ASP A 75 6.07 -4.63 15.99
CA ASP A 75 5.32 -3.60 16.74
C ASP A 75 4.22 -2.94 15.91
N GLY A 76 4.54 -2.38 14.73
CA GLY A 76 3.54 -1.74 13.86
C GLY A 76 2.44 -2.68 13.37
N MET A 77 2.79 -3.91 13.02
CA MET A 77 1.83 -4.97 12.70
C MET A 77 0.92 -5.31 13.89
N GLY A 78 1.47 -5.35 15.11
CA GLY A 78 0.71 -5.57 16.33
C GLY A 78 -0.25 -4.42 16.65
N ASP A 79 0.25 -3.19 16.54
CA ASP A 79 -0.50 -1.96 16.83
C ASP A 79 -1.71 -1.81 15.91
N ILE A 80 -1.51 -1.96 14.59
CA ILE A 80 -2.62 -1.87 13.63
C ILE A 80 -3.55 -3.08 13.74
N GLY A 81 -3.01 -4.28 13.90
CA GLY A 81 -3.80 -5.52 14.00
C GLY A 81 -4.70 -5.59 15.24
N GLY A 82 -4.33 -4.90 16.31
CA GLY A 82 -5.14 -4.78 17.53
C GLY A 82 -5.99 -3.50 17.62
N CYS A 83 -5.96 -2.63 16.60
CA CYS A 83 -6.64 -1.34 16.66
C CYS A 83 -8.14 -1.45 16.33
N GLU A 84 -8.99 -1.07 17.28
CA GLU A 84 -10.46 -1.03 17.11
C GLU A 84 -11.01 0.40 16.90
N ALA A 85 -10.13 1.40 16.83
CA ALA A 85 -10.52 2.79 16.71
C ALA A 85 -11.20 3.07 15.35
N ARG A 86 -12.27 3.87 15.38
CA ARG A 86 -13.07 4.22 14.19
C ARG A 86 -12.82 5.65 13.75
N GLY A 87 -12.92 5.88 12.43
CA GLY A 87 -12.65 7.18 11.83
C GLY A 87 -11.15 7.48 11.74
N PHE A 88 -10.79 8.70 11.36
CA PHE A 88 -9.40 9.13 11.29
C PHE A 88 -8.83 9.30 12.70
N HIS A 89 -7.79 8.54 13.03
CA HIS A 89 -7.13 8.57 14.33
C HIS A 89 -5.61 8.43 14.18
N PRO A 90 -4.82 9.04 15.07
CA PRO A 90 -3.37 8.97 15.00
C PRO A 90 -2.85 7.59 15.44
N HIS A 91 -1.70 7.22 14.88
CA HIS A 91 -0.82 6.14 15.33
C HIS A 91 0.58 6.71 15.59
N ALA A 92 1.45 5.93 16.25
CA ALA A 92 2.83 6.35 16.48
C ALA A 92 3.58 6.51 15.15
N THR A 93 4.60 7.37 15.13
CA THR A 93 5.45 7.54 13.93
C THR A 93 6.24 6.29 13.59
N GLU A 94 6.53 5.46 14.59
CA GLU A 94 7.30 4.21 14.45
C GLU A 94 6.44 3.01 13.97
N THR A 95 5.15 3.22 13.71
CA THR A 95 4.24 2.15 13.24
C THR A 95 4.59 1.67 11.82
N TYR A 96 5.30 2.50 11.05
CA TYR A 96 5.76 2.17 9.70
C TYR A 96 7.14 2.77 9.44
N GLU A 97 7.84 2.23 8.46
CA GLU A 97 9.15 2.71 8.04
C GLU A 97 9.33 2.56 6.52
N GLU A 98 10.41 3.14 5.99
CA GLU A 98 10.76 2.96 4.57
C GLU A 98 11.17 1.51 4.28
N CYS A 99 10.71 0.96 3.15
CA CYS A 99 11.08 -0.39 2.73
C CYS A 99 12.56 -0.46 2.36
N SER A 100 13.34 -1.18 3.15
CA SER A 100 14.76 -1.43 2.87
C SER A 100 15.01 -2.61 1.92
N HIS A 101 14.01 -3.46 1.69
CA HIS A 101 14.12 -4.68 0.87
C HIS A 101 13.79 -4.49 -0.63
N LEU A 102 13.48 -3.27 -1.07
CA LEU A 102 13.15 -2.97 -2.47
C LEU A 102 14.36 -2.42 -3.25
N GLN A 103 14.41 -2.75 -4.55
CA GLN A 103 15.42 -2.22 -5.47
C GLN A 103 14.77 -1.62 -6.71
N TRP A 104 14.99 -0.33 -6.92
CA TRP A 104 14.54 0.37 -8.12
C TRP A 104 15.39 -0.01 -9.34
N ARG A 105 14.73 -0.34 -10.45
CA ARG A 105 15.39 -0.67 -11.74
C ARG A 105 14.71 0.12 -12.87
N SER A 106 15.53 0.72 -13.73
CA SER A 106 15.06 1.61 -14.81
C SER A 106 14.74 0.89 -16.14
N ALA A 107 14.91 -0.43 -16.21
CA ALA A 107 14.82 -1.20 -17.46
C ALA A 107 13.90 -2.42 -17.33
N LEU A 108 12.68 -2.20 -16.81
CA LEU A 108 11.65 -3.24 -16.72
C LEU A 108 10.48 -2.89 -17.64
N SER A 109 9.90 -3.90 -18.27
CA SER A 109 8.63 -3.75 -18.99
C SER A 109 7.51 -3.58 -17.99
N LEU A 110 6.71 -2.52 -18.15
CA LEU A 110 5.51 -2.27 -17.35
C LEU A 110 4.27 -2.46 -18.22
N HIS A 111 3.30 -3.22 -17.71
CA HIS A 111 1.97 -3.35 -18.31
C HIS A 111 0.94 -2.76 -17.34
N VAL A 112 0.10 -1.86 -17.82
CA VAL A 112 -0.94 -1.18 -17.03
C VAL A 112 -2.30 -1.60 -17.58
N VAL A 113 -3.15 -2.11 -16.70
CA VAL A 113 -4.55 -2.43 -16.98
C VAL A 113 -5.42 -1.42 -16.22
N ASP A 114 -6.34 -0.77 -16.91
CA ASP A 114 -7.28 0.18 -16.33
C ASP A 114 -8.67 -0.43 -16.28
N LEU A 115 -9.18 -0.68 -15.07
CA LEU A 115 -10.48 -1.32 -14.82
C LEU A 115 -11.58 -0.32 -14.43
N ARG A 116 -11.33 1.00 -14.56
CA ARG A 116 -12.33 2.01 -14.17
C ARG A 116 -13.46 2.06 -15.20
N GLU A 117 -14.71 2.05 -14.72
CA GLU A 117 -15.87 2.42 -15.54
C GLU A 117 -15.83 3.92 -15.89
N LEU A 118 -16.23 4.28 -17.12
CA LEU A 118 -16.25 5.66 -17.63
C LEU A 118 -17.50 6.45 -17.23
#